data_AF-A0A9P8GVM5-F1
#
_entry.id   AF-A0A9P8GVM5-F1
#
_cell.length_a   1.000
_cell.length_b   1.000
_cell.length_c   1.000
_cell.angle_alpha   90.00
_cell.angle_beta   90.00
_cell.angle_gamma   90.00
#
_symmetry.space_group_name_H-M   'P 1'
#
loop_
_entity.id
_entity.type
_entity.pdbx_description
1 polymer ?
#
loop_
_entity_poly.entity_id
_entity_poly.type
_entity_poly.pdbx_seq_one_letter_code
_entity_poly.pdbx_strand_id
1 'polypeptide(L)'
;MLAGYETSAREHVFRSLFKRASDTFDAEDFEESERLCRLLLAYTDLSTFHKAGCHRILSLGDRNFLWHAEQAVQQYQHLFYPNGDSTGDHLLSDAQIEIRDSILEDTYRNLAQAEMDHVEIQCDYAERCERFKTIYGYQPTIKDVREACLNRHSKKYRLAVEDSMQSYESFIEQAFGVKQEDKDST
;
A
#
# COMPACT_ATOMS: atom_id res chain seq x y z
N MET A 1 4.99 7.60 -27.36
CA MET A 1 4.64 6.27 -27.91
C MET A 1 4.87 5.25 -26.80
N LEU A 2 3.80 4.80 -26.13
CA LEU A 2 3.86 3.69 -25.18
C LEU A 2 3.99 2.41 -26.03
N ALA A 3 5.22 1.92 -26.18
CA ALA A 3 5.52 0.71 -26.93
C ALA A 3 4.70 -0.47 -26.37
N GLY A 4 4.21 -1.30 -27.29
CA GLY A 4 3.16 -2.28 -27.06
C GLY A 4 3.31 -3.12 -25.79
N TYR A 5 2.30 -3.04 -24.93
CA TYR A 5 2.01 -4.07 -23.95
C TYR A 5 1.56 -5.33 -24.71
N GLU A 6 2.50 -6.15 -25.17
CA GLU A 6 2.22 -7.58 -25.34
C GLU A 6 2.06 -8.15 -23.92
N THR A 7 0.82 -8.25 -23.46
CA THR A 7 0.48 -8.85 -22.17
C THR A 7 0.77 -10.35 -22.23
N SER A 8 2.01 -10.71 -21.89
CA SER A 8 2.38 -12.11 -21.71
C SER A 8 1.41 -12.78 -20.72
N ALA A 9 1.18 -14.09 -20.86
CA ALA A 9 0.34 -14.86 -19.93
C ALA A 9 0.75 -14.62 -18.45
N ARG A 10 2.03 -14.31 -18.21
CA ARG A 10 2.55 -13.94 -16.89
C ARG A 10 2.03 -12.59 -16.39
N GLU A 11 1.99 -11.57 -17.23
CA GLU A 11 1.44 -10.26 -16.85
C GLU A 11 -0.05 -10.37 -16.51
N HIS A 12 -0.80 -11.21 -17.22
CA HIS A 12 -2.19 -11.51 -16.84
C HIS A 12 -2.27 -12.14 -15.46
N VAL A 13 -1.39 -13.11 -15.12
CA VAL A 13 -1.35 -13.72 -13.79
C VAL A 13 -1.03 -12.69 -12.71
N PHE A 14 -0.08 -11.78 -12.94
CA PHE A 14 0.24 -10.71 -11.99
C PHE A 14 -0.94 -9.79 -11.74
N ARG A 15 -1.64 -9.37 -12.80
CA ARG A 15 -2.86 -8.56 -12.68
C ARG A 15 -3.95 -9.28 -11.90
N SER A 16 -4.21 -10.56 -12.19
CA SER A 16 -5.22 -11.34 -11.46
C SER A 16 -4.87 -11.52 -9.99
N LEU A 17 -3.61 -11.79 -9.66
CA LEU A 17 -3.15 -11.91 -8.28
C LEU A 17 -3.22 -10.58 -7.54
N PHE A 18 -2.86 -9.48 -8.21
CA PHE A 18 -2.95 -8.15 -7.62
C PHE A 18 -4.39 -7.73 -7.37
N LYS A 19 -5.29 -7.92 -8.35
CA LYS A 19 -6.73 -7.69 -8.13
C LYS A 19 -7.25 -8.51 -6.97
N ARG A 20 -6.91 -9.80 -6.90
CA ARG A 20 -7.30 -10.65 -5.77
C ARG A 20 -6.78 -10.11 -4.43
N ALA A 21 -5.54 -9.60 -4.38
CA ALA A 21 -4.99 -8.99 -3.18
C ALA A 21 -5.81 -7.75 -2.75
N SER A 22 -6.20 -6.90 -3.70
CA SER A 22 -7.10 -5.77 -3.46
C SER A 22 -8.48 -6.22 -2.99
N ASP A 23 -9.14 -7.14 -3.70
CA ASP A 23 -10.47 -7.65 -3.35
C ASP A 23 -10.48 -8.26 -1.93
N THR A 24 -9.41 -9.00 -1.56
CA THR A 24 -9.27 -9.54 -0.19
C THR A 24 -9.01 -8.47 0.86
N PHE A 25 -8.33 -7.37 0.49
CA PHE A 25 -8.13 -6.24 1.38
C PHE A 25 -9.46 -5.55 1.69
N ASP A 26 -10.26 -5.30 0.65
CA ASP A 26 -11.58 -4.68 0.76
C ASP A 26 -12.56 -5.57 1.54
N ALA A 27 -12.39 -6.89 1.47
CA ALA A 27 -13.13 -7.87 2.26
C ALA A 27 -12.61 -8.04 3.70
N GLU A 28 -11.64 -7.21 4.15
CA GLU A 28 -10.98 -7.28 5.45
C GLU A 28 -10.19 -8.59 5.73
N ASP A 29 -9.93 -9.40 4.70
CA ASP A 29 -9.00 -10.53 4.78
C ASP A 29 -7.56 -10.03 4.57
N PHE A 30 -7.10 -9.26 5.55
CA PHE A 30 -5.78 -8.62 5.51
C PHE A 30 -4.64 -9.64 5.46
N GLU A 31 -4.79 -10.81 6.11
CA GLU A 31 -3.76 -11.83 6.09
C GLU A 31 -3.52 -12.38 4.68
N GLU A 32 -4.60 -12.72 3.95
CA GLU A 32 -4.49 -13.18 2.57
C GLU A 32 -4.01 -12.07 1.64
N SER A 33 -4.52 -10.85 1.80
CA SER A 33 -4.09 -9.69 1.01
C SER A 33 -2.59 -9.44 1.14
N GLU A 34 -2.09 -9.39 2.38
CA GLU A 34 -0.67 -9.19 2.63
C GLU A 34 0.17 -10.37 2.12
N ARG A 35 -0.32 -11.61 2.24
CA ARG A 35 0.35 -12.81 1.72
C ARG A 35 0.50 -12.72 0.20
N LEU A 36 -0.54 -12.31 -0.52
CA LEU A 36 -0.52 -12.13 -1.97
C LEU A 36 0.42 -10.98 -2.38
N CYS A 37 0.40 -9.85 -1.68
CA CYS A 37 1.32 -8.74 -1.95
C CYS A 37 2.79 -9.16 -1.77
N ARG A 38 3.11 -9.89 -0.70
CA ARG A 38 4.48 -10.41 -0.48
C ARG A 38 4.88 -11.45 -1.52
N LEU A 39 3.95 -12.30 -1.96
CA LEU A 39 4.18 -13.24 -3.05
C LEU A 39 4.51 -12.51 -4.35
N LEU A 40 3.74 -11.47 -4.70
CA LEU A 40 3.98 -10.66 -5.89
C LEU A 40 5.35 -9.98 -5.84
N LEU A 41 5.69 -9.35 -4.71
CA LEU A 41 6.99 -8.68 -4.52
C LEU A 41 8.21 -9.61 -4.60
N ALA A 42 8.03 -10.94 -4.51
CA ALA A 42 9.09 -11.91 -4.72
C ALA A 42 9.50 -12.08 -6.19
N TYR A 43 8.65 -11.65 -7.14
CA TYR A 43 8.94 -11.73 -8.57
C TYR A 43 9.74 -10.52 -9.05
N THR A 44 10.95 -10.74 -9.56
CA THR A 44 11.84 -9.67 -10.02
C THR A 44 11.29 -8.92 -11.23
N ASP A 45 10.57 -9.62 -12.11
CA ASP A 45 9.94 -9.13 -13.33
C ASP A 45 8.55 -8.51 -13.09
N LEU A 46 8.10 -8.39 -11.84
CA LEU A 46 6.87 -7.67 -11.52
C LEU A 46 6.99 -6.20 -11.93
N SER A 47 5.95 -5.69 -12.60
CA SER A 47 5.92 -4.30 -13.07
C SER A 47 5.99 -3.30 -11.91
N THR A 48 6.57 -2.12 -12.17
CA THR A 48 6.67 -1.02 -11.19
C THR A 48 5.30 -0.65 -10.62
N PHE A 49 4.25 -0.68 -11.45
CA PHE A 49 2.88 -0.42 -11.01
C PHE A 49 2.42 -1.42 -9.94
N HIS A 50 2.54 -2.73 -10.20
CA HIS A 50 2.13 -3.74 -9.23
C HIS A 50 3.01 -3.71 -7.97
N LYS A 51 4.32 -3.43 -8.10
CA LYS A 51 5.21 -3.23 -6.95
C LYS A 51 4.71 -2.08 -6.07
N ALA A 52 4.43 -0.93 -6.66
CA ALA A 52 3.91 0.25 -5.96
C ALA A 52 2.59 -0.07 -5.23
N GLY A 53 1.65 -0.73 -5.92
CA GLY A 53 0.39 -1.18 -5.35
C GLY A 53 0.56 -2.14 -4.16
N CYS A 54 1.43 -3.14 -4.28
CA CYS A 54 1.70 -4.09 -3.20
C CYS A 54 2.31 -3.39 -1.98
N HIS A 55 3.25 -2.48 -2.19
CA HIS A 55 3.83 -1.68 -1.09
C HIS A 55 2.79 -0.77 -0.43
N ARG A 56 1.88 -0.16 -1.20
CA ARG A 56 0.78 0.66 -0.66
C ARG A 56 -0.19 -0.16 0.20
N ILE A 57 -0.51 -1.39 -0.18
CA ILE A 57 -1.34 -2.28 0.64
C ILE A 57 -0.60 -2.66 1.92
N LEU A 58 0.66 -3.09 1.81
CA LEU A 58 1.46 -3.53 2.95
C LEU A 58 1.79 -2.40 3.93
N SER A 59 1.79 -1.14 3.48
CA SER A 59 2.00 0.02 4.35
C SER A 59 0.82 0.33 5.25
N LEU A 60 -0.33 -0.31 5.01
CA LEU A 60 -1.51 -0.25 5.86
C LEU A 60 -1.56 -1.39 6.90
N GLY A 61 -0.63 -2.35 6.83
CA GLY A 61 -0.54 -3.47 7.76
C GLY A 61 0.35 -3.18 8.98
N ASP A 62 0.56 -4.19 9.80
CA ASP A 62 1.26 -4.03 11.11
C ASP A 62 2.80 -4.12 11.02
N ARG A 63 3.34 -4.61 9.90
CA ARG A 63 4.76 -4.99 9.79
C ARG A 63 5.50 -4.13 8.79
N ASN A 64 6.58 -3.49 9.23
CA ASN A 64 7.43 -2.62 8.40
C ASN A 64 6.62 -1.58 7.60
N PHE A 65 5.49 -1.14 8.16
CA PHE A 65 4.50 -0.33 7.47
C PHE A 65 5.10 0.99 6.94
N LEU A 66 5.94 1.64 7.75
CA LEU A 66 6.68 2.84 7.33
C LEU A 66 7.58 2.57 6.12
N TRP A 67 8.39 1.50 6.16
CA TRP A 67 9.24 1.12 5.04
C TRP A 67 8.42 0.83 3.78
N HIS A 68 7.29 0.14 3.91
CA HIS A 68 6.40 -0.10 2.79
C HIS A 68 5.79 1.21 2.25
N ALA A 69 5.46 2.18 3.10
CA ALA A 69 4.95 3.48 2.68
C ALA A 69 6.00 4.26 1.86
N GLU A 70 7.25 4.28 2.34
CA GLU A 70 8.38 4.90 1.63
C GLU A 70 8.60 4.24 0.26
N GLN A 71 8.56 2.91 0.21
CA GLN A 71 8.69 2.18 -1.05
C GLN A 71 7.54 2.47 -2.01
N ALA A 72 6.30 2.58 -1.53
CA ALA A 72 5.16 2.91 -2.38
C ALA A 72 5.33 4.27 -3.06
N VAL A 73 5.73 5.30 -2.31
CA VAL A 73 6.04 6.63 -2.85
C VAL A 73 7.15 6.55 -3.89
N GLN A 74 8.27 5.88 -3.57
CA GLN A 74 9.41 5.76 -4.47
C GLN A 74 9.03 5.10 -5.80
N GLN A 75 8.23 4.02 -5.76
CA GLN A 75 7.81 3.30 -6.96
C GLN A 75 6.82 4.12 -7.81
N TYR A 76 5.85 4.80 -7.21
CA TYR A 76 4.92 5.65 -7.96
C TYR A 76 5.62 6.89 -8.54
N GLN A 77 6.53 7.52 -7.80
CA GLN A 77 7.36 8.61 -8.33
C GLN A 77 8.19 8.13 -9.53
N HIS A 78 8.84 6.97 -9.42
CA HIS A 78 9.62 6.42 -10.54
C HIS A 78 8.74 6.06 -11.74
N LEU A 79 7.53 5.54 -11.50
CA LEU A 79 6.57 5.20 -12.55
C LEU A 79 6.09 6.44 -13.32
N PHE A 80 5.77 7.52 -12.61
CA PHE A 80 5.13 8.71 -13.17
C PHE A 80 6.12 9.80 -13.59
N TYR A 81 7.28 9.87 -12.92
CA TYR A 81 8.33 10.87 -13.15
C TYR A 81 9.72 10.21 -13.19
N PRO A 82 9.99 9.31 -14.15
CA PRO A 82 11.25 8.53 -14.19
C PRO A 82 12.52 9.39 -14.27
N ASN A 83 12.42 10.64 -14.74
CA ASN A 83 13.52 11.60 -14.81
C ASN A 83 13.34 12.82 -13.89
N GLY A 84 12.37 12.80 -12.96
CA GLY A 84 12.01 13.94 -12.11
C GLY A 84 11.09 14.97 -12.78
N ASP A 85 10.92 14.89 -14.11
CA ASP A 85 9.97 15.71 -14.87
C ASP A 85 8.80 14.86 -15.37
N SER A 86 7.67 15.52 -15.66
CA SER A 86 6.44 14.90 -16.18
C SER A 86 6.54 14.55 -17.67
N THR A 87 7.61 13.83 -18.01
CA THR A 87 8.03 13.55 -19.39
C THR A 87 7.01 12.63 -20.06
N GLY A 88 5.96 13.22 -20.63
CA GLY A 88 4.87 12.47 -21.25
C GLY A 88 3.46 12.95 -20.89
N ASP A 89 3.29 13.95 -20.03
CA ASP A 89 1.95 14.44 -19.65
C ASP A 89 1.13 14.92 -20.84
N HIS A 90 1.79 15.50 -21.85
CA HIS A 90 1.16 15.89 -23.12
C HIS A 90 0.57 14.71 -23.92
N LEU A 91 0.87 13.46 -23.53
CA LEU A 91 0.33 12.23 -24.12
C LEU A 91 -0.81 11.63 -23.28
N LEU A 92 -1.07 12.17 -22.09
CA LEU A 92 -2.13 11.73 -21.20
C LEU A 92 -3.36 12.63 -21.38
N SER A 93 -4.55 12.06 -21.27
CA SER A 93 -5.77 12.87 -21.13
C SER A 93 -5.85 13.50 -19.74
N ASP A 94 -6.59 14.60 -19.59
CA ASP A 94 -6.83 15.26 -18.30
C ASP A 94 -7.29 14.27 -17.21
N ALA A 95 -8.21 13.35 -17.53
CA ALA A 95 -8.67 12.32 -16.59
C ALA A 95 -7.53 11.38 -16.13
N GLN A 96 -6.56 11.07 -16.99
CA GLN A 96 -5.42 10.22 -16.61
C GLN A 96 -4.43 10.97 -15.71
N ILE A 97 -4.26 12.27 -15.95
CA ILE A 97 -3.46 13.15 -15.11
C ILE A 97 -4.09 13.29 -13.72
N GLU A 98 -5.40 13.55 -13.65
CA GLU A 98 -6.14 13.67 -12.39
C GLU A 98 -5.98 12.44 -11.52
N ILE A 99 -6.09 11.24 -12.10
CA ILE A 99 -6.05 10.05 -11.28
C ILE A 99 -4.62 9.67 -10.88
N ARG A 100 -3.62 9.93 -11.74
CA ARG A 100 -2.20 9.85 -11.35
C ARG A 100 -1.93 10.73 -10.12
N ASP A 101 -2.37 11.98 -10.17
CA ASP A 101 -2.15 12.96 -9.10
C ASP A 101 -2.87 12.52 -7.83
N SER A 102 -4.10 12.01 -7.93
CA SER A 102 -4.84 11.42 -6.82
C SER A 102 -4.10 10.25 -6.16
N ILE A 103 -3.50 9.35 -6.94
CA ILE A 103 -2.72 8.22 -6.40
C ILE A 103 -1.50 8.69 -5.64
N LEU A 104 -0.77 9.65 -6.19
CA LEU A 104 0.40 10.20 -5.54
C LEU A 104 0.01 10.91 -4.24
N GLU A 105 -1.04 11.73 -4.26
CA GLU A 105 -1.55 12.42 -3.08
C GLU A 105 -1.94 11.42 -1.98
N ASP A 106 -2.70 10.37 -2.33
CA ASP A 106 -3.05 9.28 -1.41
C ASP A 106 -1.82 8.61 -0.82
N THR A 107 -0.82 8.34 -1.64
CA THR A 107 0.39 7.65 -1.22
C THR A 107 1.22 8.52 -0.27
N TYR A 108 1.33 9.83 -0.53
CA TYR A 108 1.98 10.77 0.37
C TYR A 108 1.22 10.92 1.70
N ARG A 109 -0.11 10.99 1.66
CA ARG A 109 -0.93 11.01 2.88
C ARG A 109 -0.68 9.76 3.73
N ASN A 110 -0.61 8.60 3.09
CA ASN A 110 -0.31 7.35 3.79
C ASN A 110 1.09 7.35 4.41
N LEU A 111 2.11 7.83 3.70
CA LEU A 111 3.46 7.98 4.26
C LEU A 111 3.49 8.94 5.45
N ALA A 112 2.87 10.12 5.35
CA ALA A 112 2.82 11.07 6.46
C ALA A 112 2.14 10.46 7.69
N GLN A 113 1.05 9.71 7.51
CA GLN A 113 0.39 9.01 8.61
C GLN A 113 1.30 7.91 9.19
N ALA A 114 1.98 7.13 8.36
CA ALA A 114 2.92 6.11 8.81
C ALA A 114 4.09 6.70 9.59
N GLU A 115 4.63 7.85 9.20
CA GLU A 115 5.67 8.57 9.94
C GLU A 115 5.17 9.00 11.33
N MET A 116 3.97 9.58 11.39
CA MET A 116 3.34 9.98 12.66
C MET A 116 3.10 8.78 13.58
N ASP A 117 2.55 7.70 13.05
CA ASP A 117 2.28 6.47 13.80
C ASP A 117 3.58 5.82 14.28
N HIS A 118 4.62 5.81 13.45
CA HIS A 118 5.93 5.29 13.84
C HIS A 118 6.51 6.06 15.03
N VAL A 119 6.44 7.39 15.00
CA VAL A 119 6.86 8.24 16.11
C VAL A 119 5.98 8.02 17.34
N GLU A 120 4.65 7.95 17.21
CA GLU A 120 3.74 7.69 18.34
C GLU A 120 4.06 6.33 19.01
N ILE A 121 4.28 5.28 18.22
CA ILE A 121 4.64 3.94 18.70
C ILE A 121 6.00 3.95 19.41
N GLN A 122 7.01 4.63 18.86
CA GLN A 122 8.32 4.74 19.49
C GLN A 122 8.26 5.52 20.82
N CYS A 123 7.50 6.61 20.86
CA CYS A 123 7.28 7.39 22.08
C CYS A 123 6.56 6.58 23.15
N ASP A 124 5.50 5.86 22.79
CA ASP A 124 4.77 4.96 23.70
C ASP A 124 5.68 3.83 24.21
N TYR A 125 6.51 3.25 23.33
CA TYR A 125 7.52 2.26 23.71
C TYR A 125 8.53 2.83 24.73
N ALA A 126 9.06 4.03 24.48
CA ALA A 126 10.03 4.68 25.35
C ALA A 126 9.43 5.01 26.72
N GLU A 127 8.24 5.62 26.76
CA GLU A 127 7.53 5.92 28.00
C GLU A 127 7.28 4.65 28.82
N ARG A 128 6.86 3.57 28.16
CA ARG A 128 6.62 2.28 28.82
C ARG A 128 7.89 1.63 29.33
N CYS A 129 9.00 1.76 28.60
CA CYS A 129 10.30 1.30 29.08
C CYS A 129 10.71 2.04 30.36
N GLU A 130 10.53 3.36 30.40
CA GLU A 130 10.84 4.15 31.59
C GLU A 130 9.93 3.80 32.78
N ARG A 131 8.63 3.60 32.55
CA ARG A 131 7.70 3.14 33.59
C ARG A 131 8.07 1.75 34.11
N PHE A 132 8.43 0.82 33.22
CA PHE A 132 8.85 -0.53 33.63
C PHE A 132 10.12 -0.48 34.50
N LYS A 133 11.13 0.29 34.09
CA LYS A 133 12.35 0.50 34.91
C LYS A 133 12.02 1.10 36.27
N THR A 134 11.12 2.08 36.30
CA THR A 134 10.70 2.75 37.54
C THR A 134 10.04 1.77 38.52
N ILE A 135 9.22 0.85 38.02
CA ILE A 135 8.48 -0.11 38.86
C ILE A 135 9.36 -1.28 39.28
N TYR A 136 10.14 -1.85 38.36
CA TYR A 136 10.83 -3.13 38.57
C TYR A 136 12.34 -3.01 38.78
N GLY A 137 12.93 -1.84 38.55
CA GLY A 137 14.35 -1.56 38.79
C GLY A 137 15.31 -2.15 37.75
N TYR A 138 14.80 -2.70 36.63
CA TYR A 138 15.63 -3.22 35.54
C TYR A 138 15.01 -2.93 34.15
N GLN A 139 15.80 -3.11 33.10
CA GLN A 139 15.40 -2.86 31.71
C GLN A 139 14.43 -3.93 31.20
N PRO A 140 13.28 -3.57 30.61
CA PRO A 140 12.38 -4.56 30.02
C PRO A 140 12.98 -5.22 28.79
N THR A 141 12.62 -6.47 28.54
CA THR A 141 12.89 -7.15 27.27
C THR A 141 11.85 -6.76 26.21
N ILE A 142 12.16 -7.01 24.93
CA ILE A 142 11.22 -6.80 23.81
C ILE A 142 9.90 -7.57 24.06
N LYS A 143 9.96 -8.73 24.73
CA LYS A 143 8.77 -9.52 25.08
C LYS A 143 7.91 -8.81 26.13
N ASP A 144 8.52 -8.24 27.17
CA ASP A 144 7.83 -7.52 28.25
C ASP A 144 7.11 -6.27 27.74
N VAL A 145 7.69 -5.59 26.75
CA VAL A 145 7.06 -4.41 26.14
C VAL A 145 6.00 -4.80 25.10
N ARG A 146 6.23 -5.85 24.31
CA ARG A 146 5.26 -6.36 23.30
C ARG A 146 3.94 -6.81 23.91
N GLU A 147 3.96 -7.53 25.04
CA GLU A 147 2.75 -8.01 25.72
C GLU A 147 1.87 -6.84 26.21
N ALA A 148 2.46 -5.65 26.40
CA ALA A 148 1.74 -4.42 26.74
C ALA A 148 1.29 -3.58 25.51
N CYS A 149 2.01 -3.62 24.36
CA CYS A 149 1.82 -2.71 23.21
C CYS A 149 0.67 -3.06 22.24
N LEU A 150 0.10 -4.28 22.29
CA LEU A 150 -0.83 -4.80 21.27
C LEU A 150 -2.19 -4.09 21.12
N ASN A 151 -2.61 -3.22 22.04
CA ASN A 151 -4.01 -2.73 22.09
C ASN A 151 -4.31 -1.42 21.31
N ARG A 152 -3.32 -0.68 20.80
CA ARG A 152 -3.55 0.71 20.35
C ARG A 152 -3.61 0.90 18.82
N HIS A 153 -2.80 0.19 18.04
CA HIS A 153 -2.74 0.38 16.58
C HIS A 153 -3.96 -0.22 15.86
N SER A 154 -4.36 -1.45 16.22
CA SER A 154 -5.50 -2.16 15.61
C SER A 154 -6.88 -1.53 15.85
N LYS A 155 -7.01 -0.57 16.78
CA LYS A 155 -8.30 0.02 17.17
C LYS A 155 -8.61 1.36 16.49
N LYS A 156 -7.60 2.18 16.18
CA LYS A 156 -7.79 3.45 15.45
C LYS A 156 -7.96 3.25 13.94
N TYR A 157 -7.36 2.21 13.36
CA TYR A 157 -7.46 1.92 11.93
C TYR A 157 -8.88 1.54 11.49
N ARG A 158 -9.65 0.86 12.36
CA ARG A 158 -11.06 0.49 12.14
C ARG A 158 -12.01 1.67 11.84
N LEU A 159 -11.58 2.91 12.06
CA LEU A 159 -12.36 4.13 11.82
C LEU A 159 -11.90 4.94 10.59
N ALA A 160 -10.75 4.62 9.99
CA ALA A 160 -10.16 5.40 8.89
C ALA A 160 -10.33 4.75 7.50
N VAL A 161 -10.74 3.47 7.44
CA VAL A 161 -10.90 2.69 6.20
C VAL A 161 -12.24 2.96 5.50
N GLU A 162 -13.26 3.46 6.21
CA GLU A 162 -14.64 3.55 5.68
C GLU A 162 -14.80 4.54 4.50
N ASP A 163 -13.90 5.50 4.28
CA ASP A 163 -14.10 6.60 3.30
C ASP A 163 -13.15 6.62 2.07
N SER A 164 -12.09 5.79 2.01
CA SER A 164 -10.97 6.04 1.07
C SER A 164 -10.86 5.11 -0.16
N MET A 165 -11.42 3.90 -0.14
CA MET A 165 -11.06 2.87 -1.13
C MET A 165 -11.98 2.75 -2.35
N GLN A 166 -13.20 3.31 -2.31
CA GLN A 166 -14.13 3.29 -3.46
C GLN A 166 -13.60 4.05 -4.71
N SER A 167 -12.58 4.90 -4.55
CA SER A 167 -11.95 5.66 -5.65
C SER A 167 -10.97 4.82 -6.49
N TYR A 168 -10.42 3.72 -5.94
CA TYR A 168 -9.25 3.04 -6.52
C TYR A 168 -9.60 2.02 -7.62
N GLU A 169 -10.72 1.29 -7.51
CA GLU A 169 -11.17 0.37 -8.57
C GLU A 169 -11.54 1.12 -9.86
N SER A 170 -12.18 2.29 -9.71
CA SER A 170 -12.57 3.16 -10.82
C SER A 170 -11.36 3.59 -11.68
N PHE A 171 -10.18 3.76 -11.06
CA PHE A 171 -8.95 4.08 -11.79
C PHE A 171 -8.44 2.93 -12.63
N ILE A 172 -8.42 1.71 -12.09
CA ILE A 172 -7.85 0.55 -12.78
C ILE A 172 -8.65 0.26 -14.06
N GLU A 173 -9.97 0.42 -14.00
CA GLU A 173 -10.85 0.24 -15.16
C GLU A 173 -10.67 1.34 -16.22
N GLN A 174 -10.56 2.60 -15.80
CA GLN A 174 -10.42 3.74 -16.73
C GLN A 174 -9.01 3.90 -17.32
N ALA A 175 -7.96 3.69 -16.53
CA ALA A 175 -6.58 3.92 -16.95
C ALA A 175 -6.02 2.82 -17.86
N PHE A 176 -6.56 1.60 -17.77
CA PHE A 176 -6.07 0.43 -18.52
C PHE A 176 -7.08 -0.14 -19.53
N GLY A 177 -8.26 0.45 -19.66
CA GLY A 177 -9.19 0.18 -20.76
C GLY A 177 -9.71 -1.27 -20.81
N VAL A 178 -9.92 -1.91 -19.67
CA VAL A 178 -10.55 -3.23 -19.61
C VAL A 178 -11.94 -3.05 -19.01
N LYS A 179 -12.94 -2.91 -19.87
CA LYS A 179 -14.30 -3.27 -19.46
C LYS A 179 -14.27 -4.75 -19.12
N GLN A 180 -14.64 -5.11 -17.91
CA GLN A 180 -15.10 -6.46 -17.64
C GLN A 180 -16.30 -6.66 -18.57
N GLU A 181 -16.12 -7.43 -19.65
CA GLU A 181 -17.28 -7.99 -20.33
C GLU A 181 -17.94 -8.90 -19.29
N ASP A 182 -19.14 -8.50 -18.86
CA ASP A 182 -20.07 -9.34 -18.14
C ASP A 182 -20.24 -10.64 -18.94
N LYS A 183 -19.45 -11.64 -18.59
CA LYS A 183 -19.83 -13.01 -18.82
C LYS A 183 -20.66 -13.44 -17.63
N ASP A 184 -21.94 -13.07 -17.67
CA ASP A 184 -22.95 -13.98 -17.17
C ASP A 184 -24.28 -13.89 -17.94
N SER A 185 -24.57 -15.01 -18.58
CA SER A 185 -25.87 -15.69 -18.52
C SER A 185 -27.08 -15.04 -19.23
N THR A 186 -27.27 -15.34 -20.52
CA THR A 186 -28.23 -16.34 -21.04
C THR A 186 -28.09 -16.46 -22.56
#